data_AF-A0A0F3GKM2-F1
#
_entry.id   AF-A0A0F3GKM2-F1
#
_cell.length_a   1.000
_cell.length_b   1.000
_cell.length_c   1.000
_cell.angle_alpha   90.00
_cell.angle_beta   90.00
_cell.angle_gamma   90.00
#
_symmetry.space_group_name_H-M   'P 1'
#
loop_
_entity.id
_entity.type
_entity.pdbx_description
1 polymer ?
#
loop_
_entity_poly.entity_id
_entity_poly.type
_entity_poly.pdbx_seq_one_letter_code
_entity_poly.pdbx_strand_id
1 'polypeptide(L)' 'DYSGDGKADILWQNSSSGDVYMYIMDGLTMSSGGMVSFGMPNDWQPK' A
#
# COMPACT_ATOMS: atom_id res chain seq x y z
N ASP A 1 -3.73 1.21 -9.47
CA ASP A 1 -4.85 0.26 -9.44
C ASP A 1 -4.28 -1.10 -9.10
N TYR A 2 -4.49 -1.55 -7.87
CA TYR A 2 -4.01 -2.84 -7.35
C TYR A 2 -5.13 -3.88 -7.30
N SER A 3 -6.39 -3.45 -7.24
CA SER A 3 -7.57 -4.34 -7.24
C SER A 3 -8.10 -4.67 -8.64
N GLY A 4 -7.71 -3.90 -9.66
CA GLY A 4 -8.10 -4.09 -11.06
C GLY A 4 -9.50 -3.58 -11.40
N ASP A 5 -10.08 -2.73 -10.55
CA ASP A 5 -11.44 -2.21 -10.70
C ASP A 5 -11.49 -0.88 -11.50
N GLY A 6 -10.35 -0.42 -12.00
CA GLY A 6 -10.21 0.83 -12.74
C GLY A 6 -10.12 2.07 -11.86
N LYS A 7 -9.97 1.91 -10.53
CA LYS A 7 -9.84 3.03 -9.57
C LYS A 7 -8.44 3.06 -8.95
N ALA A 8 -8.11 4.22 -8.37
CA ALA A 8 -6.81 4.46 -7.77
C ALA A 8 -6.79 3.97 -6.32
N ASP A 9 -5.99 2.95 -6.05
CA ASP A 9 -5.67 2.46 -4.71
C ASP A 9 -4.45 3.20 -4.12
N ILE A 10 -4.29 3.16 -2.78
CA ILE A 10 -3.23 3.88 -2.07
C ILE A 10 -2.30 2.89 -1.34
N LEU A 11 -0.99 3.07 -1.52
CA LEU A 11 0.04 2.36 -0.77
C LEU A 11 0.72 3.32 0.20
N TRP A 12 0.74 2.97 1.48
CA TRP A 12 1.44 3.68 2.54
C TRP A 12 2.67 2.92 2.97
N GLN A 13 3.76 3.64 3.24
CA GLN A 13 4.94 3.10 3.90
C GLN A 13 5.25 3.96 5.12
N ASN A 14 5.38 3.32 6.28
CA ASN A 14 5.89 3.96 7.48
C ASN A 14 7.40 4.23 7.28
N SER A 15 7.82 5.49 7.30
CA SER A 15 9.22 5.85 7.04
C SER A 15 10.19 5.41 8.14
N SER A 16 9.70 5.17 9.36
CA SER A 16 10.52 4.76 10.51
C SER A 16 10.64 3.24 10.61
N SER A 17 9.51 2.52 10.52
CA SER A 17 9.51 1.06 10.65
C SER A 17 9.63 0.34 9.31
N GLY A 18 9.34 1.01 8.19
CA GLY A 18 9.27 0.36 6.88
C GLY A 18 7.99 -0.47 6.67
N ASP A 19 7.04 -0.44 7.59
CA ASP A 19 5.79 -1.20 7.44
C ASP A 19 4.96 -0.65 6.28
N VAL A 20 4.43 -1.55 5.46
CA VAL A 20 3.68 -1.21 4.26
C VAL A 20 2.22 -1.61 4.43
N TYR A 21 1.32 -0.69 4.14
CA TYR A 21 -0.13 -0.89 4.22
C TYR A 21 -0.80 -0.48 2.91
N MET A 22 -1.77 -1.28 2.45
CA MET A 22 -2.55 -0.99 1.24
C MET A 22 -3.97 -0.59 1.62
N TYR A 23 -4.47 0.49 1.02
CA TYR A 23 -5.88 0.85 1.00
C TYR A 23 -6.43 0.60 -0.40
N ILE A 24 -7.43 -0.27 -0.48
CA ILE A 24 -8.25 -0.45 -1.67
C ILE A 24 -9.38 0.58 -1.62
N MET A 25 -9.53 1.35 -2.69
CA MET A 25 -10.39 2.53 -2.72
C MET A 25 -11.56 2.34 -3.69
N ASP A 26 -12.72 2.87 -3.33
CA ASP A 26 -13.86 3.05 -4.23
C ASP A 26 -14.07 4.55 -4.51
N GLY A 27 -13.25 5.09 -5.40
CA GLY A 27 -13.22 6.52 -5.67
C GLY A 27 -12.62 7.29 -4.50
N LEU A 28 -13.44 8.02 -3.75
CA LEU A 28 -12.99 8.81 -2.59
C LEU A 28 -13.19 8.10 -1.25
N THR A 29 -13.80 6.92 -1.24
CA THR A 29 -14.04 6.13 -0.01
C THR A 29 -13.10 4.93 0.05
N MET A 30 -12.76 4.49 1.26
CA MET A 30 -11.96 3.28 1.45
C MET A 30 -12.89 2.06 1.45
N SER A 31 -12.62 1.11 0.56
CA SER A 31 -13.36 -0.16 0.44
C SER A 31 -12.81 -1.21 1.40
N SER A 32 -11.49 -1.41 1.40
CA SER A 32 -10.80 -2.34 2.30
C SER A 32 -9.33 -1.97 2.47
N GLY A 33 -8.61 -2.68 3.33
CA GLY A 33 -7.17 -2.50 3.46
C GLY A 33 -6.50 -3.56 4.33
N GLY A 34 -5.18 -3.61 4.26
CA GLY A 34 -4.38 -4.57 5.02
C GLY A 34 -2.89 -4.28 5.01
N MET A 35 -2.19 -4.91 5.94
CA MET A 35 -0.74 -4.95 5.94
C MET A 35 -0.22 -5.79 4.78
N VAL A 36 0.74 -5.25 4.04
CA VAL A 36 1.39 -5.92 2.91
C VAL A 36 2.75 -6.48 3.31
N SER A 37 3.51 -5.70 4.09
CA SER A 37 4.84 -6.07 4.55
C SER A 37 5.16 -5.39 5.87
N PHE A 38 6.08 -5.99 6.62
CA PHE A 38 6.62 -5.44 7.86
C PHE A 38 8.10 -5.12 7.65
N GLY A 39 8.58 -4.01 8.21
CA GLY A 39 10.02 -3.82 8.31
C GLY A 39 10.75 -3.55 6.99
N MET A 40 10.06 -3.15 5.91
CA MET A 40 10.68 -3.04 4.59
C MET A 40 11.75 -1.93 4.58
N PRO A 41 13.03 -2.26 4.33
CA PRO A 41 14.09 -1.25 4.33
C PRO A 41 13.83 -0.16 3.27
N ASN A 42 14.19 1.08 3.60
CA ASN A 42 14.10 2.22 2.66
C ASN A 42 15.15 2.16 1.53
N ASP A 43 16.05 1.17 1.58
CA ASP A 43 17.02 0.90 0.54
C ASP A 43 16.35 0.04 -0.53
N TRP A 44 15.99 0.65 -1.66
CA TRP A 44 15.43 -0.02 -2.83
C TRP A 44 16.25 -1.26 -3.17
N GLN A 45 15.67 -2.45 -2.99
CA GLN A 45 16.26 -3.69 -3.45
C GLN A 45 15.70 -3.97 -4.86
N PRO A 46 16.51 -3.88 -5.93
CA PRO A 46 16.09 -4.44 -7.20
C PRO A 46 15.92 -5.95 -7.04
N LYS A 47 14.92 -6.49 -7.71
CA LYS A 47 14.62 -7.92 -7.70
C LYS A 47 15.56 -8.69 -8.60
#